data_AF-A0A3D5EAP6-F1
#
_entry.id   AF-A0A3D5EAP6-F1
#
_cell.length_a   1.000
_cell.length_b   1.000
_cell.length_c   1.000
_cell.angle_alpha   90.00
_cell.angle_beta   90.00
_cell.angle_gamma   90.00
#
_symmetry.space_group_name_H-M   'P 1'
#
loop_
_entity.id
_entity.type
_entity.pdbx_description
1 polymer ?
#
loop_
_entity_poly.entity_id
_entity_poly.type
_entity_poly.pdbx_seq_one_letter_code
_entity_poly.pdbx_strand_id
1 'polypeptide(L)'
;HYSFCFSVQKRFGKHKNRIWQLTASGIKNEFPRKLINVLDKLDSILYAPKSPLNFFTKRWQMEVDKHQTMGEGQKYLVSNAAISLIELNDGLLAKYELIHADNQITEFDLNTH
;
A
#
# COMPACT_ATOMS: atom_id res chain seq x y z
N HIS A 1 -2.96 3.93 -13.65
CA HIS A 1 -2.57 3.11 -12.50
C HIS A 1 -1.97 4.01 -11.42
N TYR A 2 -1.87 3.50 -10.19
CA TYR A 2 -1.17 4.15 -9.08
C TYR A 2 -0.32 3.12 -8.36
N SER A 3 0.76 3.57 -7.75
CA SER A 3 1.63 2.74 -6.94
C SER A 3 1.23 2.85 -5.47
N PHE A 4 1.24 1.72 -4.76
CA PHE A 4 0.93 1.65 -3.33
C PHE A 4 1.68 0.50 -2.66
N CYS A 5 1.80 0.60 -1.33
CA CYS A 5 2.43 -0.39 -0.47
C CYS A 5 1.49 -0.69 0.70
N PHE A 6 0.95 -1.91 0.74
CA PHE A 6 0.14 -2.38 1.87
C PHE A 6 0.79 -3.60 2.50
N SER A 7 0.60 -3.76 3.80
CA SER A 7 0.90 -5.01 4.49
C SER A 7 -0.32 -5.55 5.20
N VAL A 8 -0.37 -6.88 5.29
CA VAL A 8 -1.46 -7.60 5.94
C VAL A 8 -0.87 -8.61 6.90
N GLN A 9 -1.30 -8.55 8.16
CA GLN A 9 -0.87 -9.49 9.19
C GLN A 9 -2.06 -9.94 10.04
N LYS A 10 -1.89 -11.01 10.83
CA LYS A 10 -2.93 -11.47 11.75
C LYS A 10 -2.88 -10.63 13.02
N ARG A 11 -3.99 -9.99 13.40
CA ARG A 11 -4.10 -9.09 14.57
C ARG A 11 -3.72 -9.76 15.91
N PHE A 12 -3.97 -11.06 16.04
CA PHE A 12 -3.74 -11.83 17.28
C PHE A 12 -2.76 -13.00 17.09
N GLY A 13 -1.82 -12.90 16.14
CA GLY A 13 -0.82 -13.94 15.86
C GLY A 13 0.50 -13.72 16.61
N LYS A 14 1.10 -14.78 17.17
CA LYS A 14 2.47 -14.74 17.74
C LYS A 14 3.59 -14.81 16.67
N HIS A 15 3.25 -15.24 15.46
CA HIS A 15 4.22 -15.38 14.35
C HIS A 15 4.18 -14.16 13.43
N LYS A 16 5.36 -13.72 12.97
CA LYS A 16 5.53 -12.64 11.99
C LYS A 16 5.11 -13.10 10.58
N ASN A 17 3.84 -13.42 10.40
CA ASN A 17 3.26 -13.78 9.11
C ASN A 17 2.72 -12.51 8.46
N ARG A 18 3.62 -11.67 7.92
CA ARG A 18 3.26 -10.44 7.22
C ARG A 18 3.30 -10.68 5.72
N ILE A 19 2.18 -10.41 5.06
CA ILE A 19 2.03 -10.46 3.62
C ILE A 19 2.15 -9.04 3.09
N TRP A 20 3.09 -8.81 2.18
CA TRP A 20 3.29 -7.52 1.52
C TRP A 20 2.59 -7.49 0.17
N GLN A 21 1.83 -6.42 -0.08
CA GLN A 21 1.22 -6.13 -1.36
C GLN A 21 1.84 -4.85 -1.93
N LEU A 22 2.71 -5.05 -2.90
CA LEU A 22 3.47 -3.98 -3.56
C LEU A 22 2.91 -3.82 -4.98
N THR A 23 2.49 -2.62 -5.32
CA THR A 23 2.01 -2.32 -6.68
C THR A 23 2.70 -1.08 -7.19
N ALA A 24 3.16 -1.14 -8.44
CA ALA A 24 3.72 -0.01 -9.16
C ALA A 24 2.90 0.31 -10.41
N SER A 25 2.81 1.60 -10.75
CA SER A 25 2.03 2.12 -11.88
C SER A 25 2.58 1.73 -13.26
N GLY A 26 3.86 1.36 -13.33
CA GLY A 26 4.53 0.96 -14.57
C GLY A 26 4.73 2.13 -15.54
N ILE A 27 5.16 1.81 -16.76
CA ILE A 27 5.67 2.80 -17.74
C ILE A 27 4.54 3.51 -18.52
N LYS A 28 3.30 2.99 -18.55
CA LYS A 28 2.31 3.37 -19.59
C LYS A 28 0.90 3.75 -19.13
N ASN A 29 0.62 3.87 -17.84
CA ASN A 29 -0.79 3.98 -17.40
C ASN A 29 -0.98 5.04 -16.31
N GLU A 30 -1.46 6.23 -16.69
CA GLU A 30 -2.15 7.15 -15.76
C GLU A 30 -3.63 6.76 -15.69
N PHE A 31 -4.17 6.51 -14.49
CA PHE A 31 -5.61 6.21 -14.36
C PHE A 31 -6.37 7.55 -14.29
N PRO A 32 -7.58 7.66 -14.85
CA PRO A 32 -8.37 8.88 -14.72
C PRO A 32 -8.64 9.21 -13.24
N ARG A 33 -8.12 10.36 -12.79
CA ARG A 33 -8.11 10.82 -11.39
C ARG A 33 -9.50 10.84 -10.72
N LYS A 34 -10.57 11.04 -11.50
CA LYS A 34 -11.95 11.11 -10.98
C LYS A 34 -12.47 9.75 -10.47
N LEU A 35 -12.08 8.65 -11.10
CA LEU A 35 -12.57 7.32 -10.73
C LEU A 35 -11.89 6.81 -9.46
N ILE A 36 -10.62 7.18 -9.26
CA ILE A 36 -9.86 6.93 -8.01
C ILE A 36 -10.61 7.52 -6.81
N ASN A 37 -11.05 8.77 -6.87
CA ASN A 37 -11.72 9.40 -5.72
C ASN A 37 -13.03 8.71 -5.31
N VAL A 38 -13.73 8.07 -6.26
CA VAL A 38 -14.97 7.33 -5.97
C VAL A 38 -14.62 5.96 -5.36
N LEU A 39 -13.66 5.25 -5.94
CA LEU A 39 -13.19 3.96 -5.42
C LEU A 39 -12.56 4.11 -4.04
N ASP A 40 -11.79 5.17 -3.78
CA ASP A 40 -11.12 5.42 -2.51
C ASP A 40 -12.15 5.75 -1.40
N LYS A 41 -13.25 6.44 -1.75
CA LYS A 41 -14.38 6.67 -0.83
C LYS A 41 -15.14 5.37 -0.53
N LEU A 42 -15.37 4.54 -1.53
CA LEU A 42 -16.00 3.22 -1.35
C LEU A 42 -15.10 2.28 -0.54
N ASP A 43 -13.80 2.28 -0.81
CA ASP A 43 -12.77 1.55 -0.05
C ASP A 43 -12.82 1.98 1.43
N SER A 44 -12.76 3.29 1.69
CA SER A 44 -12.81 3.82 3.05
C SER A 44 -14.10 3.44 3.81
N ILE A 45 -15.26 3.44 3.14
CA ILE A 45 -16.53 3.04 3.77
C ILE A 45 -16.61 1.51 3.97
N LEU A 46 -16.24 0.72 2.97
CA LEU A 46 -16.32 -0.74 3.00
C LEU A 46 -15.25 -1.36 3.91
N TYR A 47 -14.10 -0.73 4.05
CA TYR A 47 -12.97 -1.18 4.89
C TYR A 47 -12.83 -0.40 6.21
N ALA A 48 -13.76 0.49 6.54
CA ALA A 48 -13.80 1.12 7.86
C ALA A 48 -13.84 0.05 8.98
N PRO A 49 -13.21 0.28 10.13
CA PRO A 49 -13.17 -0.69 11.25
C PRO A 49 -14.56 -1.17 11.72
N LYS A 50 -15.60 -0.37 11.48
CA LYS A 50 -17.01 -0.65 11.83
C LYS A 50 -17.88 -1.12 10.65
N SER A 51 -17.30 -1.45 9.50
CA SER A 51 -18.05 -1.89 8.32
C SER A 51 -18.77 -3.22 8.57
N PRO A 52 -20.06 -3.37 8.19
CA PRO A 52 -20.83 -4.60 8.35
C PRO A 52 -20.23 -5.80 7.59
N LEU A 53 -19.42 -5.55 6.55
CA LEU A 53 -18.70 -6.59 5.81
C LEU A 53 -17.56 -7.24 6.62
N ASN A 54 -17.00 -6.54 7.62
CA ASN A 54 -16.02 -7.14 8.52
C ASN A 54 -16.64 -8.17 9.46
N PHE A 55 -17.96 -8.07 9.74
CA PHE A 55 -18.67 -9.06 10.54
C PHE A 55 -19.01 -10.32 9.74
N PHE A 56 -19.29 -10.17 8.44
CA PHE A 56 -19.64 -11.30 7.57
C PHE A 56 -18.42 -12.06 7.03
N THR A 57 -17.20 -11.54 7.21
CA THR A 57 -15.96 -12.13 6.69
C THR A 57 -14.96 -12.43 7.80
N LYS A 58 -14.04 -13.38 7.59
CA LYS A 58 -12.93 -13.67 8.54
C LYS A 58 -11.89 -12.53 8.65
N ARG A 59 -12.14 -11.37 8.03
CA ARG A 59 -11.20 -10.25 7.90
C ARG A 59 -10.94 -9.51 9.21
N TRP A 60 -11.85 -9.54 10.18
CA TRP A 60 -11.63 -8.90 11.50
C TRP A 60 -10.38 -9.46 12.24
N GLN A 61 -9.97 -10.69 11.94
CA GLN A 61 -8.74 -11.27 12.51
C GLN A 61 -7.45 -10.77 11.83
N MET A 62 -7.57 -9.96 10.78
CA MET A 62 -6.46 -9.40 10.01
C MET A 62 -6.33 -7.90 10.27
N GLU A 63 -5.09 -7.46 10.32
CA GLU A 63 -4.65 -6.07 10.39
C GLU A 63 -4.06 -5.72 9.01
N VAL A 64 -4.51 -4.60 8.46
CA VAL A 64 -4.12 -4.14 7.12
C VAL A 64 -3.56 -2.75 7.27
N ASP A 65 -2.27 -2.62 7.03
CA ASP A 65 -1.55 -1.38 7.22
C ASP A 65 -1.25 -0.77 5.86
N LYS A 66 -1.64 0.51 5.72
CA LYS A 66 -1.31 1.30 4.53
C LYS A 66 0.00 2.02 4.81
N HIS A 67 1.03 1.76 4.00
CA HIS A 67 2.33 2.41 4.18
C HIS A 67 2.36 3.73 3.42
N GLN A 68 2.79 4.78 4.11
CA GLN A 68 2.95 6.11 3.54
C GLN A 68 4.29 6.27 2.82
N THR A 69 4.38 7.24 1.92
CA THR A 69 5.65 7.63 1.31
C THR A 69 6.48 8.49 2.26
N MET A 70 7.80 8.34 2.18
CA MET A 70 8.76 9.17 2.90
C MET A 70 8.88 10.52 2.16
N GLY A 71 8.79 11.64 2.90
CA GLY A 71 8.93 13.00 2.35
C GLY A 71 7.77 13.93 2.68
N GLU A 72 7.83 15.16 2.16
CA GLU A 72 6.81 16.18 2.39
C GLU A 72 5.49 15.84 1.67
N GLY A 73 4.39 15.93 2.43
CA GLY A 73 3.04 15.69 1.91
C GLY A 73 2.61 14.24 1.86
N GLN A 74 3.17 13.37 2.72
CA GLN A 74 2.77 11.98 3.06
C GLN A 74 1.57 11.46 2.25
N LYS A 75 1.85 10.75 1.15
CA LYS A 75 0.82 10.14 0.30
C LYS A 75 0.89 8.62 0.39
N TYR A 76 -0.26 7.98 0.53
CA TYR A 76 -0.38 6.51 0.45
C TYR A 76 -0.36 5.99 -1.00
N LEU A 77 -0.68 6.87 -1.96
CA LEU A 77 -0.80 6.55 -3.37
C LEU A 77 0.10 7.47 -4.20
N VAL A 78 0.88 6.89 -5.10
CA VAL A 78 1.73 7.62 -6.05
C VAL A 78 1.17 7.46 -7.45
N SER A 79 0.74 8.56 -8.07
CA SER A 79 0.07 8.54 -9.38
C SER A 79 1.03 8.45 -10.57
N ASN A 80 2.28 8.86 -10.38
CA ASN A 80 3.26 8.97 -11.45
C ASN A 80 3.70 7.58 -11.92
N ALA A 81 4.05 7.47 -13.21
CA ALA A 81 4.72 6.29 -13.75
C ALA A 81 6.01 6.01 -12.97
N ALA A 82 6.21 4.76 -12.60
CA ALA A 82 7.37 4.33 -11.85
C ALA A 82 7.68 2.84 -12.05
N ILE A 83 8.96 2.50 -11.92
CA ILE A 83 9.44 1.13 -11.76
C ILE A 83 9.70 0.89 -10.27
N SER A 84 9.22 -0.23 -9.74
CA SER A 84 9.48 -0.63 -8.35
C SER A 84 10.85 -1.28 -8.20
N LEU A 85 11.57 -0.88 -7.15
CA LEU A 85 12.74 -1.58 -6.62
C LEU A 85 12.41 -2.09 -5.21
N ILE A 86 12.73 -3.36 -4.95
CA ILE A 86 12.60 -3.96 -3.62
C ILE A 86 13.94 -4.48 -3.14
N GLU A 87 14.18 -4.34 -1.85
CA GLU A 87 15.30 -4.98 -1.17
C GLU A 87 14.76 -5.97 -0.15
N LEU A 88 15.30 -7.18 -0.18
CA LEU A 88 14.98 -8.23 0.77
C LEU A 88 16.21 -8.51 1.64
N ASN A 89 16.01 -8.54 2.95
CA ASN A 89 17.02 -8.97 3.92
C ASN A 89 16.48 -10.15 4.74
N ASP A 90 17.22 -11.25 4.81
CA ASP A 90 16.80 -12.50 5.44
C ASP A 90 15.39 -12.98 5.01
N GLY A 91 15.04 -12.76 3.73
CA GLY A 91 13.73 -13.13 3.18
C GLY A 91 12.58 -12.21 3.59
N LEU A 92 12.86 -11.12 4.31
CA LEU A 92 11.89 -10.09 4.69
C LEU A 92 12.09 -8.83 3.82
N LEU A 93 11.00 -8.13 3.54
CA LEU A 93 11.06 -6.84 2.85
C LEU A 93 11.78 -5.82 3.73
N ALA A 94 12.93 -5.35 3.27
CA ALA A 94 13.77 -4.36 3.93
C ALA A 94 13.55 -2.96 3.36
N LYS A 95 13.28 -2.86 2.05
CA LYS A 95 13.09 -1.59 1.35
C LYS A 95 12.10 -1.71 0.19
N TYR A 96 11.32 -0.65 -0.03
CA TYR A 96 10.47 -0.52 -1.22
C TYR A 96 10.50 0.91 -1.77
N GLU A 97 10.98 1.03 -3.01
CA GLU A 97 11.17 2.31 -3.69
C GLU A 97 10.53 2.32 -5.07
N LEU A 98 10.13 3.50 -5.49
CA LEU A 98 9.64 3.80 -6.83
C LEU A 98 10.65 4.71 -7.53
N ILE A 99 11.17 4.24 -8.65
CA ILE A 99 12.07 5.00 -9.51
C ILE A 99 11.25 5.63 -10.63
N HIS A 100 11.25 6.96 -10.68
CA HIS A 100 10.52 7.75 -11.65
C HIS A 100 11.37 8.06 -12.89
N ALA A 101 10.73 8.42 -14.00
CA ALA A 101 11.41 8.75 -15.26
C ALA A 101 12.26 10.04 -15.19
N ASP A 102 11.95 10.92 -14.25
CA ASP A 102 12.69 12.16 -13.96
C ASP A 102 13.84 11.96 -12.97
N ASN A 103 14.20 10.69 -12.70
CA ASN A 103 15.26 10.30 -11.77
C ASN A 103 14.94 10.62 -10.29
N GLN A 104 13.70 10.99 -9.97
CA GLN A 104 13.23 11.07 -8.60
C GLN A 104 12.97 9.67 -8.04
N ILE A 105 13.17 9.53 -6.72
CA ILE A 105 12.90 8.29 -5.99
C ILE A 105 11.86 8.59 -4.92
N THR A 106 10.81 7.78 -4.90
CA THR A 106 9.81 7.81 -3.82
C THR A 106 9.92 6.52 -3.02
N GLU A 107 10.30 6.63 -1.75
CA GLU A 107 10.40 5.49 -0.83
C GLU A 107 9.14 5.36 0.02
N PHE A 108 8.73 4.12 0.34
CA PHE A 108 7.66 3.88 1.30
C PHE A 108 8.22 3.56 2.69
N ASP A 109 7.59 4.13 3.71
CA ASP A 109 7.90 3.87 5.11
C ASP A 109 7.33 2.51 5.54
N LEU A 110 8.22 1.53 5.71
CA LEU A 110 7.87 0.17 6.12
C LEU A 110 7.77 0.00 7.66
N ASN A 111 8.14 1.02 8.43
CA ASN A 111 8.17 1.01 9.89
C ASN A 111 6.88 1.52 10.54
N THR A 112 5.84 1.77 9.75
CA THR A 112 4.56 2.26 10.27
C THR A 112 3.99 1.20 11.23
N HIS A 113 3.99 1.55 12.52
CA HIS A 113 3.59 0.74 13.66
C HIS A 113 2.15 1.03 14.08
#